data_AF-A0A950EHU7-F1
#
_entry.id   AF-A0A950EHU7-F1
#
_cell.length_a   1.000
_cell.length_b   1.000
_cell.length_c   1.000
_cell.angle_alpha   90.00
_cell.angle_beta   90.00
_cell.angle_gamma   90.00
#
_symmetry.space_group_name_H-M   'P 1'
#
loop_
_entity.id
_entity.type
_entity.pdbx_description
1 polymer ?
#
loop_
_entity_poly.entity_id
_entity_poly.type
_entity_poly.pdbx_seq_one_letter_code
_entity_poly.pdbx_strand_id
1 'polypeptide(L)'
;MDGPDWWSWDLEPKPHLFQKMLDRRFNEVDLRLMLEAAVGLRDGREGGRFVIKTTHDGRPWEVVVEPSSAEQVLIVVTTYPVG
;
A
#
# COMPACT_ATOMS: atom_id res chain seq x y z
N MET A 1 12.05 -5.95 11.79
CA MET A 1 10.64 -6.35 11.87
C MET A 1 10.51 -7.47 10.85
N ASP A 2 10.17 -8.69 11.28
CA ASP A 2 9.94 -9.80 10.36
C ASP A 2 8.53 -9.64 9.78
N GLY A 3 8.42 -8.73 8.81
CA GLY A 3 7.20 -8.53 8.02
C GLY A 3 6.97 -9.69 7.04
N PRO A 4 5.86 -9.69 6.31
CA PRO A 4 5.65 -10.66 5.24
C PRO A 4 6.78 -10.61 4.20
N ASP A 5 7.09 -11.75 3.57
CA ASP A 5 8.19 -11.85 2.60
C ASP A 5 8.10 -10.83 1.45
N TRP A 6 6.89 -10.37 1.12
CA TRP A 6 6.63 -9.40 0.07
C TRP A 6 6.92 -7.94 0.45
N TRP A 7 7.36 -7.64 1.67
CA TRP A 7 7.67 -6.28 2.12
C TRP A 7 8.87 -5.65 1.40
N SER A 8 9.75 -6.48 0.87
CA SER A 8 10.95 -6.08 0.12
C SER A 8 10.72 -6.05 -1.39
N TRP A 9 9.56 -6.48 -1.87
CA TRP A 9 9.27 -6.56 -3.30
C TRP A 9 9.05 -5.16 -3.90
N ASP A 10 9.21 -5.07 -5.21
CA ASP A 10 8.95 -3.85 -5.97
C ASP A 10 7.45 -3.52 -5.96
N LEU A 11 7.12 -2.22 -6.03
CA LEU A 11 5.73 -1.76 -6.02
C LEU A 11 5.20 -1.69 -7.45
N GLU A 12 3.99 -2.22 -7.65
CA GLU A 12 3.28 -2.06 -8.92
C GLU A 12 1.92 -1.37 -8.70
N PRO A 13 1.85 -0.04 -8.88
CA PRO A 13 0.58 0.70 -8.82
C PRO A 13 -0.39 0.25 -9.91
N LYS A 14 -1.63 -0.13 -9.55
CA LYS A 14 -2.67 -0.34 -10.57
C LYS A 14 -2.96 0.97 -11.32
N PRO A 15 -3.32 0.94 -12.62
CA PRO A 15 -3.53 2.15 -13.42
C PRO A 15 -4.47 3.20 -12.81
N HIS A 16 -5.51 2.76 -12.10
CA HIS A 16 -6.45 3.68 -11.46
C HIS A 16 -5.90 4.39 -10.22
N LEU A 17 -4.78 3.92 -9.65
CA LEU A 17 -4.11 4.55 -8.52
C LEU A 17 -3.44 5.87 -8.92
N PHE A 18 -2.97 6.01 -10.16
CA PHE A 18 -2.35 7.25 -10.65
C PHE A 18 -3.29 8.46 -10.53
N GLN A 19 -4.58 8.31 -10.85
CA GLN A 19 -5.54 9.40 -10.65
C GLN A 19 -5.70 9.72 -9.16
N LYS A 20 -5.70 8.71 -8.27
CA LYS A 20 -5.79 8.92 -6.82
C LYS A 20 -4.55 9.57 -6.23
N MET A 21 -3.37 9.29 -6.76
CA MET A 21 -2.11 9.94 -6.42
C MET A 21 -2.19 11.45 -6.69
N LEU A 22 -2.73 11.84 -7.85
CA LEU A 22 -2.99 13.24 -8.18
C LEU A 22 -4.06 13.86 -7.25
N ASP A 23 -5.21 13.20 -7.12
CA ASP A 23 -6.35 13.70 -6.33
C ASP A 23 -5.98 13.90 -4.85
N ARG A 24 -5.16 12.99 -4.30
CA ARG A 24 -4.83 12.91 -2.87
C ARG A 24 -3.40 13.38 -2.57
N ARG A 25 -2.67 13.87 -3.57
CA ARG A 25 -1.34 14.47 -3.49
C ARG A 25 -0.28 13.59 -2.82
N PHE A 26 -0.20 12.33 -3.23
CA PHE A 26 0.90 11.44 -2.86
C PHE A 26 1.50 10.81 -4.13
N ASN A 27 2.76 10.40 -4.06
CA ASN A 27 3.48 9.76 -5.15
C ASN A 27 4.03 8.38 -4.75
N GLU A 28 4.82 7.75 -5.62
CA GLU A 28 5.36 6.40 -5.38
C GLU A 28 6.39 6.37 -4.25
N VAL A 29 7.18 7.43 -4.09
CA VAL A 29 8.09 7.59 -2.95
C VAL A 29 7.28 7.66 -1.65
N ASP A 30 6.17 8.40 -1.65
CA ASP A 30 5.27 8.45 -0.50
C ASP A 30 4.68 7.08 -0.16
N LEU A 31 4.32 6.28 -1.17
CA LEU A 31 3.88 4.89 -0.97
C LEU A 31 4.96 4.06 -0.28
N ARG A 32 6.23 4.17 -0.70
CA ARG A 32 7.33 3.45 -0.06
C ARG A 32 7.48 3.87 1.41
N LEU A 33 7.48 5.17 1.68
CA LEU A 33 7.57 5.70 3.03
C LEU A 33 6.37 5.27 3.89
N MET A 34 5.16 5.26 3.33
CA MET A 34 3.96 4.73 3.97
C MET A 34 4.14 3.26 4.35
N LEU A 35 4.67 2.42 3.48
CA LEU A 35 4.93 1.01 3.81
C LEU A 35 6.00 0.89 4.90
N GLU A 36 7.07 1.67 4.84
CA GLU A 36 8.10 1.67 5.90
C GLU A 36 7.56 2.14 7.25
N ALA A 37 6.60 3.07 7.26
CA ALA A 37 5.92 3.57 8.45
C ALA A 37 4.69 2.73 8.85
N ALA A 38 4.53 1.51 8.32
CA ALA A 38 3.37 0.69 8.64
C ALA A 38 3.27 0.41 10.14
N VAL A 39 2.05 0.58 10.66
CA VAL A 39 1.71 0.34 12.07
C VAL A 39 0.79 -0.87 12.24
N GLY A 40 0.37 -1.49 11.14
CA GLY A 40 -0.44 -2.70 11.19
C GLY A 40 -0.76 -3.28 9.82
N LEU A 41 -1.15 -4.55 9.83
CA LEU A 41 -1.54 -5.33 8.66
C LEU A 41 -2.83 -6.09 9.01
N ARG A 42 -3.79 -6.14 8.10
CA ARG A 42 -5.00 -6.95 8.22
C ARG A 42 -5.43 -7.50 6.88
N ASP A 43 -6.22 -8.57 6.89
CA ASP A 43 -6.85 -9.08 5.67
C ASP A 43 -7.81 -8.06 5.06
N GLY A 44 -7.82 -8.03 3.73
CA GLY A 44 -8.80 -7.34 2.92
C GLY A 44 -10.13 -8.09 2.86
N ARG A 45 -11.16 -7.43 2.32
CA ARG A 45 -12.47 -8.07 2.09
C ARG A 45 -12.46 -9.06 0.93
N GLU A 46 -11.63 -8.80 -0.07
CA GLU A 46 -11.38 -9.71 -1.19
C GLU A 46 -10.18 -10.59 -0.84
N GLY A 47 -10.31 -11.90 -1.05
CA GLY A 47 -9.23 -12.85 -0.79
C GLY A 47 -7.96 -12.52 -1.55
N GLY A 48 -6.80 -12.68 -0.91
CA GLY A 48 -5.49 -12.35 -1.48
C GLY A 48 -5.10 -10.87 -1.34
N ARG A 49 -6.01 -10.00 -0.88
CA ARG A 49 -5.67 -8.61 -0.57
C ARG A 49 -5.41 -8.40 0.92
N PHE A 50 -4.53 -7.47 1.20
CA PHE A 50 -4.21 -7.00 2.54
C PHE A 50 -4.40 -5.50 2.63
N VAL A 51 -4.69 -5.03 3.84
CA VAL A 51 -4.75 -3.61 4.17
C VAL A 51 -3.65 -3.28 5.16
N ILE A 52 -2.74 -2.42 4.74
CA ILE A 52 -1.65 -1.89 5.55
C ILE A 52 -2.10 -0.58 6.15
N LYS A 53 -2.05 -0.49 7.48
CA LYS A 53 -2.32 0.74 8.22
C LYS A 53 -1.02 1.50 8.35
N THR A 54 -1.05 2.79 8.05
CA THR A 54 0.13 3.65 8.05
C THR A 54 -0.23 5.10 8.36
N THR A 55 0.76 5.97 8.38
CA THR A 55 0.61 7.41 8.49
C THR A 55 1.32 8.12 7.34
N HIS A 56 0.68 9.15 6.80
CA HIS A 56 1.27 10.06 5.82
C HIS A 56 0.78 11.49 6.09
N ASP A 57 1.71 12.45 6.08
CA ASP A 57 1.47 13.85 6.47
C ASP A 57 0.73 13.99 7.82
N GLY A 58 1.13 13.16 8.79
CA GLY A 58 0.57 13.15 10.14
C GLY A 58 -0.88 12.66 10.24
N ARG A 59 -1.46 12.16 9.14
CA ARG A 59 -2.81 11.59 9.11
C ARG A 59 -2.73 10.06 8.97
N PRO A 60 -3.71 9.30 9.48
CA PRO A 60 -3.75 7.86 9.25
C PRO A 60 -4.24 7.55 7.84
N TRP A 61 -3.64 6.53 7.24
CA TRP A 61 -3.95 6.04 5.89
C TRP A 61 -4.05 4.53 5.88
N GLU A 62 -4.77 4.02 4.88
CA GLU A 62 -4.80 2.61 4.54
C GLU A 62 -4.33 2.40 3.09
N VAL A 63 -3.39 1.47 2.93
CA VAL A 63 -2.89 1.00 1.62
C VAL A 63 -3.41 -0.41 1.40
N VAL A 64 -4.16 -0.60 0.32
CA VAL A 64 -4.67 -1.91 -0.09
C VAL A 64 -3.69 -2.50 -1.09
N VAL A 65 -3.13 -3.65 -0.75
CA VAL A 65 -2.12 -4.34 -1.55
C VAL A 65 -2.53 -5.77 -1.86
N GLU A 66 -1.96 -6.31 -2.93
CA GLU A 66 -2.13 -7.69 -3.37
C GLU A 66 -0.73 -8.23 -3.76
N PRO A 67 -0.11 -9.11 -2.96
CA PRO A 67 1.19 -9.67 -3.30
C PRO A 67 1.04 -10.66 -4.46
N SER A 68 1.81 -10.46 -5.53
CA SER A 68 1.89 -11.39 -6.65
C SER A 68 3.21 -12.15 -6.58
N SER A 69 3.16 -13.41 -6.11
CA SER A 69 4.36 -14.26 -6.06
C SER A 69 4.85 -14.70 -7.44
N ALA A 70 4.00 -14.66 -8.46
CA ALA A 70 4.37 -15.00 -9.83
C ALA A 70 5.29 -13.95 -10.46
N GLU A 71 4.98 -12.68 -10.22
CA GLU A 71 5.72 -11.52 -10.75
C GLU A 71 6.72 -10.96 -9.72
N GLN A 72 6.68 -11.43 -8.47
CA GLN A 72 7.47 -10.96 -7.34
C GLN A 72 7.34 -9.44 -7.08
N VAL A 73 6.10 -8.94 -7.20
CA VAL A 73 5.75 -7.53 -6.97
C VAL A 73 4.63 -7.41 -5.94
N LEU A 74 4.62 -6.30 -5.23
CA LEU A 74 3.52 -5.90 -4.37
C LEU A 74 2.60 -4.95 -5.15
N ILE A 75 1.48 -5.48 -5.63
CA ILE A 75 0.52 -4.70 -6.41
C ILE A 75 -0.21 -3.75 -5.47
N VAL A 76 -0.07 -2.44 -5.70
CA VAL A 76 -0.80 -1.43 -4.93
C VAL A 76 -2.14 -1.18 -5.60
N VAL A 77 -3.19 -1.70 -4.98
CA VAL A 77 -4.56 -1.62 -5.50
C VAL A 77 -5.10 -0.21 -5.28
N THR A 78 -5.10 0.28 -4.05
CA THR A 78 -5.55 1.64 -3.75
C THR A 78 -4.99 2.16 -2.43
N THR A 79 -4.96 3.48 -2.25
CA THR A 79 -4.42 4.14 -1.04
C THR A 79 -5.27 5.32 -0.65
N TYR A 80 -5.76 5.38 0.59
CA TYR A 80 -6.69 6.43 1.03
C TYR A 80 -6.47 6.86 2.49
N PRO A 81 -6.72 8.14 2.82
CA PRO A 81 -6.73 8.59 4.21
C PRO A 81 -7.93 8.02 4.95
N VAL A 82 -7.77 7.80 6.25
CA VAL A 82 -8.85 7.39 7.16
C VAL A 82 -9.15 8.57 8.09
N GLY A 83 -10.40 9.03 8.10
CA GLY A 83 -10.83 10.19 8.92
C GLY A 83 -11.56 11.25 8.11
#